data_AF-A0A3M0JAU3-F1
#
_entry.id   AF-A0A3M0JAU3-F1
#
_cell.length_a   1.000
_cell.length_b   1.000
_cell.length_c   1.000
_cell.angle_alpha   90.00
_cell.angle_beta   90.00
_cell.angle_gamma   90.00
#
_symmetry.space_group_name_H-M   'P 1'
#
loop_
_entity.id
_entity.type
_entity.pdbx_description
1 polymer ?
#
loop_
_entity_poly.entity_id
_entity_poly.type
_entity_poly.pdbx_seq_one_letter_code
_entity_poly.pdbx_strand_id
1 'polypeptide(L)'
;MVANALWGWLNRWKKANWQRRGKPIWAAEIWQDIAARVEKLTVKVRHVDAHVSKSQANEEHHNNEQVDKAAKVKVSQVDLDWQHKGEVS
;
A
#
# COMPACT_ATOMS: atom_id res chain seq x y z
N MET A 1 -3.98 -8.13 1.05
CA MET A 1 -4.21 -7.50 2.37
C MET A 1 -4.80 -6.09 2.25
N VAL A 2 -4.31 -5.24 1.33
CA VAL A 2 -4.77 -3.85 1.20
C VAL A 2 -6.22 -3.71 0.70
N ALA A 3 -6.59 -4.39 -0.38
CA ALA A 3 -7.95 -4.32 -0.92
C ALA A 3 -9.01 -4.75 0.11
N ASN A 4 -8.78 -5.86 0.82
CA ASN A 4 -9.68 -6.32 1.89
C ASN A 4 -9.78 -5.31 3.04
N ALA A 5 -8.66 -4.66 3.39
CA ALA A 5 -8.64 -3.65 4.43
C ALA A 5 -9.50 -2.44 4.05
N LEU A 6 -9.27 -1.89 2.85
CA LEU A 6 -10.01 -0.75 2.31
C LEU A 6 -11.49 -1.05 2.10
N TRP A 7 -11.82 -2.26 1.63
CA TRP A 7 -13.20 -2.64 1.31
C TRP A 7 -14.06 -2.93 2.54
N GLY A 8 -13.49 -3.52 3.61
CA GLY A 8 -14.31 -4.05 4.71
C GLY A 8 -13.74 -3.95 6.12
N TRP A 9 -12.44 -3.69 6.29
CA TRP A 9 -11.84 -3.75 7.64
C TRP A 9 -11.59 -2.39 8.28
N LEU A 10 -11.40 -1.30 7.53
CA LEU A 10 -11.15 0.03 8.10
C LEU A 10 -12.21 0.43 9.14
N ASN A 11 -13.49 0.30 8.79
CA ASN A 11 -14.59 0.61 9.71
C ASN A 11 -14.60 -0.29 10.95
N ARG A 12 -14.23 -1.57 10.81
CA ARG A 12 -14.17 -2.51 11.93
C ARG A 12 -12.98 -2.20 12.84
N TRP A 13 -11.82 -1.86 12.28
CA TRP A 13 -10.64 -1.47 13.04
C TRP A 13 -10.84 -0.14 13.76
N LYS A 14 -11.43 0.86 13.10
CA LYS A 14 -11.78 2.15 13.74
C LYS A 14 -12.69 1.95 14.96
N LYS A 15 -13.72 1.10 14.85
CA LYS A 15 -14.61 0.74 15.98
C LYS A 15 -13.89 -0.01 17.10
N ALA A 16 -12.87 -0.80 16.76
CA ALA A 16 -12.05 -1.52 17.73
C ALA A 16 -10.85 -0.70 18.23
N ASN A 17 -10.86 0.63 18.05
CA ASN A 17 -9.76 1.54 18.38
C ASN A 17 -8.40 1.09 17.82
N TRP A 18 -8.40 0.56 16.59
CA TRP A 18 -7.20 0.05 15.90
C TRP A 18 -6.48 -1.07 16.63
N GLN A 19 -7.21 -1.83 17.47
CA GLN A 19 -6.69 -2.95 18.22
C GLN A 19 -7.37 -4.27 17.85
N ARG A 20 -6.63 -5.36 18.03
CA ARG A 20 -7.13 -6.73 17.98
C ARG A 20 -6.62 -7.47 19.22
N ARG A 21 -7.54 -7.94 20.07
CA ARG A 21 -7.21 -8.63 21.33
C ARG A 21 -6.27 -7.80 22.24
N GLY A 22 -6.53 -6.50 22.35
CA GLY A 22 -5.75 -5.58 23.20
C GLY A 22 -4.38 -5.18 22.65
N LYS A 23 -3.99 -5.65 21.46
CA LYS A 23 -2.76 -5.24 20.78
C LYS A 23 -3.09 -4.35 19.58
N PRO A 24 -2.27 -3.33 19.27
CA PRO A 24 -2.44 -2.55 18.05
C PRO A 24 -2.35 -3.47 16.82
N ILE A 25 -3.13 -3.17 15.79
CA ILE A 25 -2.98 -3.85 14.50
C ILE A 25 -1.63 -3.48 13.89
N TRP A 26 -1.10 -4.36 13.04
CA TRP A 26 0.16 -4.09 12.34
C TRP A 26 0.04 -2.80 11.51
N ALA A 27 1.07 -1.95 11.62
CA ALA A 27 1.12 -0.63 10.98
C ALA A 27 -0.13 0.25 11.24
N ALA A 28 -0.64 0.24 12.48
CA ALA A 28 -1.85 0.98 12.87
C ALA A 28 -1.83 2.46 12.46
N GLU A 29 -0.70 3.15 12.64
CA GLU A 29 -0.55 4.56 12.27
C GLU A 29 -0.70 4.80 10.75
N ILE A 30 -0.11 3.93 9.92
CA ILE A 30 -0.25 3.99 8.46
C ILE A 30 -1.72 3.77 8.06
N TRP A 31 -2.39 2.79 8.69
CA TRP A 31 -3.81 2.53 8.43
C TRP A 31 -4.73 3.67 8.87
N GLN A 32 -4.40 4.36 9.96
CA GLN A 32 -5.12 5.56 10.40
C GLN A 32 -4.99 6.71 9.40
N ASP A 33 -3.78 6.99 8.91
CA ASP A 33 -3.55 8.00 7.88
C ASP A 33 -4.29 7.66 6.58
N ILE A 34 -4.22 6.41 6.12
CA ILE A 34 -4.97 5.94 4.96
C ILE A 34 -6.48 6.15 5.16
N ALA A 35 -7.02 5.78 6.32
CA ALA A 35 -8.44 5.96 6.59
C ALA A 35 -8.86 7.44 6.58
N ALA A 36 -8.06 8.32 7.16
CA ALA A 36 -8.32 9.76 7.17
C ALA A 36 -8.32 10.37 5.76
N ARG A 37 -7.46 9.88 4.86
CA ARG A 37 -7.41 10.30 3.46
C ARG A 37 -8.58 9.73 2.65
N VAL A 38 -8.88 8.45 2.81
CA VAL A 38 -9.97 7.77 2.09
C VAL A 38 -11.33 8.29 2.50
N GLU A 39 -11.54 8.69 3.77
CA GLU A 39 -12.80 9.31 4.22
C GLU A 39 -13.13 10.62 3.49
N LYS A 40 -12.12 11.31 2.95
CA LYS A 40 -12.27 12.59 2.24
C LYS A 40 -12.35 12.43 0.72
N LEU A 41 -12.19 11.21 0.19
CA LEU A 41 -12.08 10.94 -1.23
C LEU A 41 -13.09 9.88 -1.67
N THR A 42 -13.68 10.06 -2.86
CA THR A 42 -14.46 8.99 -3.50
C THR A 42 -13.49 7.96 -4.08
N VAL A 43 -13.24 6.88 -3.34
CA VAL A 43 -12.32 5.82 -3.76
C VAL A 43 -13.06 4.64 -4.37
N LYS A 44 -12.64 4.21 -5.55
CA LYS A 44 -13.04 2.92 -6.16
C LYS A 44 -11.89 1.94 -6.00
N VAL A 45 -12.13 0.83 -5.32
CA VAL A 45 -11.13 -0.23 -5.10
C VAL A 45 -11.35 -1.33 -6.12
N ARG A 46 -10.30 -1.70 -6.86
CA ARG A 46 -10.29 -2.81 -7.81
C ARG A 46 -9.07 -3.69 -7.57
N HIS A 47 -9.23 -4.99 -7.78
CA HIS A 47 -8.12 -5.92 -7.78
C HIS A 47 -7.64 -6.10 -9.21
N VAL A 48 -6.37 -5.83 -9.47
CA VAL A 48 -5.70 -6.07 -10.75
C VAL A 48 -4.82 -7.30 -10.56
N ASP A 49 -4.99 -8.32 -11.40
CA ASP A 49 -4.09 -9.46 -11.41
C ASP A 49 -2.72 -9.02 -11.91
N ALA A 50 -1.65 -9.37 -11.19
CA ALA A 50 -0.30 -9.01 -11.57
C ALA A 50 0.22 -9.86 -12.73
N HIS A 51 -0.28 -11.08 -12.90
CA HIS A 51 0.24 -12.07 -13.85
C HIS A 51 -0.66 -12.18 -15.08
N VAL A 52 -0.82 -11.07 -15.79
CA VAL A 52 -1.54 -11.04 -17.06
C VAL A 52 -0.54 -11.10 -18.20
N SER A 53 -0.85 -11.92 -19.22
CA SER A 53 -0.02 -11.99 -20.42
C SER A 53 -0.09 -10.66 -21.19
N LYS A 54 0.97 -10.31 -21.94
CA LYS A 54 1.04 -9.02 -22.67
C LYS A 54 -0.12 -8.80 -23.65
N SER A 55 -0.68 -9.87 -24.22
CA SER A 55 -1.82 -9.80 -25.14
C SER A 55 -3.16 -9.60 -24.43
N GLN A 56 -3.21 -9.76 -23.10
CA GLN A 56 -4.41 -9.60 -22.28
C GLN A 56 -4.32 -8.40 -21.33
N ALA A 57 -3.18 -7.70 -21.31
CA ALA A 57 -2.96 -6.54 -20.46
C ALA A 57 -3.90 -5.39 -20.85
N ASN A 58 -4.63 -4.87 -19.87
CA ASN A 58 -5.48 -3.69 -20.02
C ASN A 58 -4.79 -2.45 -19.43
N GLU A 59 -5.45 -1.30 -19.53
CA GLU A 59 -4.91 -0.04 -18.99
C GLU A 59 -4.66 -0.09 -17.48
N GLU A 60 -5.52 -0.76 -16.71
CA GLU A 60 -5.34 -0.92 -15.25
C GLU A 60 -4.07 -1.73 -14.93
N HIS A 61 -3.80 -2.78 -15.70
CA HIS A 61 -2.58 -3.58 -15.61
C HIS A 61 -1.35 -2.74 -15.97
N HIS A 62 -1.41 -1.98 -17.06
CA HIS A 62 -0.32 -1.10 -17.46
C HIS A 62 0.00 -0.03 -16.40
N ASN A 63 -1.02 0.59 -15.81
CA ASN A 63 -0.87 1.54 -14.71
C ASN A 63 -0.24 0.88 -13.48
N ASN A 64 -0.65 -0.35 -13.15
CA ASN A 64 -0.07 -1.11 -12.06
C ASN A 64 1.42 -1.43 -12.31
N GLU A 65 1.79 -1.83 -13.53
CA GLU A 65 3.20 -2.07 -13.90
C GLU A 65 4.05 -0.80 -13.81
N GLN A 66 3.51 0.36 -14.21
CA GLN A 66 4.22 1.63 -14.09
C GLN A 66 4.49 2.00 -12.63
N VAL A 67 3.49 1.85 -11.76
CA VAL A 67 3.64 2.13 -10.33
C VAL A 67 4.60 1.14 -9.65
N ASP A 68 4.58 -0.14 -10.02
CA ASP A 68 5.53 -1.14 -9.53
C ASP A 68 6.98 -0.79 -9.90
N LYS A 69 7.22 -0.39 -11.16
CA LYS A 69 8.56 0.07 -11.60
C LYS A 69 9.00 1.30 -10.82
N ALA A 70 8.13 2.30 -10.66
CA ALA A 70 8.44 3.50 -9.91
C ALA A 70 8.74 3.19 -8.43
N ALA A 71 7.99 2.27 -7.81
CA ALA A 71 8.23 1.82 -6.45
C ALA A 71 9.60 1.14 -6.30
N LYS A 72 9.96 0.25 -7.22
CA LYS A 72 11.29 -0.42 -7.25
C LYS A 72 12.44 0.57 -7.35
N VAL A 73 12.30 1.60 -8.19
CA VAL A 73 13.31 2.67 -8.30
C VAL A 73 13.44 3.41 -6.97
N LYS A 74 12.32 3.76 -6.32
CA LYS A 74 12.36 4.48 -5.05
C LYS A 74 12.97 3.66 -3.92
N VAL A 75 12.67 2.35 -3.87
CA VAL A 75 13.31 1.42 -2.91
C VAL A 75 14.81 1.36 -3.15
N SER A 76 15.23 1.16 -4.40
CA SER A 76 16.66 1.13 -4.75
C SER A 76 17.38 2.41 -4.34
N GLN A 77 16.76 3.58 -4.50
CA GLN A 77 17.32 4.84 -4.03
C GLN A 77 17.50 4.87 -2.50
N VAL A 78 16.50 4.43 -1.74
CA VAL A 78 16.59 4.37 -0.28
C VAL A 78 17.68 3.42 0.17
N ASP A 79 17.83 2.27 -0.49
CA ASP A 79 18.86 1.29 -0.21
C ASP A 79 20.27 1.84 -0.50
N LEU A 80 20.44 2.55 -1.62
CA LEU A 80 21.70 3.23 -1.96
C LEU A 80 22.03 4.36 -0.98
N ASP A 81 21.05 5.18 -0.61
CA ASP A 81 21.23 6.24 0.39
C ASP A 81 21.64 5.67 1.76
N TRP A 82 21.16 4.47 2.09
CA TRP A 82 21.56 3.76 3.30
C TRP A 82 23.01 3.26 3.22
N GLN A 83 23.41 2.66 2.10
CA GLN A 83 24.78 2.20 1.87
C GLN A 83 25.78 3.35 1.99
N HIS A 84 25.52 4.48 1.34
CA HIS A 84 26.40 5.66 1.41
C HIS A 84 26.53 6.23 2.82
N LYS A 85 25.51 6.11 3.69
CA LYS A 85 25.62 6.53 5.10
C LYS A 85 26.47 5.57 5.94
N GLY A 86 26.52 4.29 5.57
CA GLY A 86 27.36 3.29 6.23
C GLY A 86 28.85 3.38 5.86
N GLU A 87 29.17 3.91 4.69
CA GLU A 87 30.55 4.06 4.18
C GLU A 87 31.29 5.32 4.70
N VAL A 88 30.59 6.23 5.39
CA VAL A 88 31.15 7.48 5.96
C VAL A 88 31.52 7.32 7.45
N SER A 89 31.70 6.08 7.95
CA SER A 89 32.27 5.79 9.28
C SER A 89 33.76 5.47 9.24
#